data_AF-A0A4Y2V2T3-F1
#
_entry.id   AF-A0A4Y2V2T3-F1
#
_cell.length_a   1.000
_cell.length_b   1.000
_cell.length_c   1.000
_cell.angle_alpha   90.00
_cell.angle_beta   90.00
_cell.angle_gamma   90.00
#
_symmetry.space_group_name_H-M   'P 1'
#
loop_
_entity.id
_entity.type
_entity.pdbx_description
1 polymer ?
#
loop_
_entity_poly.entity_id
_entity_poly.type
_entity_poly.pdbx_seq_one_letter_code
_entity_poly.pdbx_strand_id
1 'polypeptide(L)'
;MISEWCDTWKLNIQTEKCEAINFSNFKQTPSSHLKLYDQNIPWTSNIKILGIIFSANLSFKQHFLHLKKATIKRLNALKAIAANSWGARTTHLLQIVNETIRSKLEYGCHVFITSSKSEILTIEILYRTALRFATGLLKWTPIPILLKEAGQISLSLRIRMLAERFFLKNLSLGEISPLFHYLRPLTRRLRLRKPVPLSIRL
;
A
#
# COMPACT_ATOMS: atom_id res chain seq x y z
N MET A 1 -1.47 16.19 30.38
CA MET A 1 -0.81 16.48 29.09
C MET A 1 -0.06 15.21 28.61
N ILE A 2 0.20 15.01 27.31
CA ILE A 2 0.88 13.78 26.83
C ILE A 2 2.28 13.60 27.45
N SER A 3 2.98 14.70 27.71
CA SER A 3 4.25 14.71 28.45
C SER A 3 4.11 14.06 29.84
N GLU A 4 3.15 14.50 30.65
CA GLU A 4 2.91 13.95 32.00
C GLU A 4 2.58 12.45 31.98
N TRP A 5 1.85 11.97 30.97
CA TRP A 5 1.60 10.54 30.81
C TRP A 5 2.91 9.81 30.51
N CYS A 6 3.72 10.31 29.58
CA CYS A 6 5.03 9.73 29.30
C CYS A 6 5.94 9.71 30.52
N ASP A 7 5.95 10.76 31.34
CA ASP A 7 6.70 10.82 32.59
C ASP A 7 6.22 9.76 33.59
N THR A 8 4.89 9.61 33.74
CA THR A 8 4.26 8.58 34.59
C THR A 8 4.71 7.18 34.20
N TRP A 9 4.85 6.92 32.89
CA TRP A 9 5.25 5.63 32.34
C TRP A 9 6.74 5.51 32.05
N LYS A 10 7.56 6.49 32.46
CA LYS A 10 9.01 6.54 32.23
C LYS A 10 9.41 6.37 30.75
N LEU A 11 8.59 6.93 29.84
CA LEU A 11 8.80 6.92 28.40
C LEU A 11 9.42 8.23 27.95
N ASN A 12 10.58 8.16 27.29
CA ASN A 12 11.22 9.34 26.71
C ASN A 12 10.85 9.49 25.23
N ILE A 13 10.27 10.64 24.84
CA ILE A 13 9.89 10.92 23.45
C ILE A 13 11.05 11.63 22.74
N GLN A 14 11.51 11.08 21.62
CA GLN A 14 12.42 11.79 20.74
C GLN A 14 11.67 12.83 19.90
N THR A 15 11.63 14.05 20.39
CA THR A 15 11.09 15.25 19.74
C THR A 15 11.62 15.47 18.32
N GLU A 16 12.88 15.15 18.05
CA GLU A 16 13.49 15.27 16.70
C GLU A 16 12.84 14.36 15.65
N LYS A 17 12.21 13.27 16.07
CA LYS A 17 11.47 12.34 15.20
C LYS A 17 9.98 12.68 15.10
N CYS A 18 9.52 13.65 15.89
CA CYS A 18 8.13 14.08 15.89
C CYS A 18 7.91 15.08 14.76
N GLU A 19 6.85 14.85 14.00
CA GLU A 19 6.38 15.75 12.96
C GLU A 19 4.88 15.96 13.17
N ALA A 20 4.41 17.18 12.93
CA ALA A 20 3.00 17.51 12.95
C ALA A 20 2.49 17.65 11.51
N ILE A 21 1.32 17.10 11.23
CA ILE A 21 0.64 17.27 9.94
C ILE A 21 -0.80 17.68 10.20
N ASN A 22 -1.28 18.65 9.42
CA ASN A 22 -2.68 19.04 9.42
C ASN A 22 -3.37 18.41 8.21
N PHE A 23 -4.30 17.47 8.46
CA PHE A 23 -5.09 16.87 7.39
C PHE A 23 -6.27 17.77 7.02
N SER A 24 -6.13 18.49 5.91
CA SER A 24 -7.16 19.40 5.42
C SER A 24 -7.09 19.54 3.91
N ASN A 25 -8.26 19.71 3.28
CA ASN A 25 -8.35 20.07 1.87
C ASN A 25 -8.09 21.57 1.65
N PHE A 26 -8.14 22.38 2.71
CA PHE A 26 -7.84 23.81 2.65
C PHE A 26 -6.35 24.04 2.87
N LYS A 27 -5.77 24.96 2.07
CA LYS A 27 -4.40 25.44 2.27
C LYS A 27 -4.35 26.37 3.48
N GLN A 28 -4.49 25.81 4.67
CA GLN A 28 -4.26 26.53 5.91
C GLN A 28 -2.89 26.14 6.45
N THR A 29 -2.01 27.11 6.58
CA THR A 29 -0.81 26.96 7.39
C THR A 29 -1.24 27.00 8.85
N PRO A 30 -1.06 25.92 9.62
CA PRO A 30 -1.34 25.97 11.05
C PRO A 30 -0.46 27.04 11.68
N SER A 31 -1.08 28.01 12.34
CA SER A 31 -0.41 29.16 12.96
C SER A 31 0.10 28.86 14.38
N SER A 32 -0.25 27.70 14.94
CA SER A 32 0.12 27.32 16.30
C SER A 32 1.49 26.65 16.36
N HIS A 33 2.34 27.16 17.24
CA HIS A 33 3.57 26.49 17.64
C HIS A 33 3.22 25.27 18.50
N LEU A 34 3.33 24.07 17.93
CA LEU A 34 3.10 22.83 18.66
C LEU A 34 4.40 22.49 19.39
N LYS A 35 4.40 22.61 20.72
CA LYS A 35 5.59 22.33 21.55
C LYS A 35 5.42 21.03 22.33
N LEU A 36 6.50 20.27 22.45
CA LEU A 36 6.60 19.09 23.30
C LEU A 36 7.96 19.13 24.00
N TYR A 37 7.96 19.06 25.34
CA TYR A 37 9.14 19.31 26.19
C TYR A 37 9.89 20.60 25.82
N ASP A 38 9.15 21.70 25.65
CA ASP A 38 9.63 23.01 25.19
C ASP A 38 10.30 23.06 23.80
N GLN A 39 10.35 21.95 23.08
CA GLN A 39 10.83 21.89 21.71
C GLN A 39 9.69 22.03 20.71
N ASN A 40 9.91 22.82 19.66
CA ASN A 40 8.92 23.04 18.61
C ASN A 40 8.89 21.85 17.64
N ILE A 41 7.72 21.25 17.47
CA ILE A 41 7.51 20.17 16.50
C ILE A 41 7.25 20.81 15.12
N PRO A 42 8.01 20.44 14.09
CA PRO A 42 7.85 21.01 12.76
C PRO A 42 6.53 20.56 12.12
N TRP A 43 5.86 21.51 11.47
CA TRP A 43 4.72 21.21 10.61
C TRP A 43 5.20 20.76 9.23
N THR A 44 4.69 19.62 8.77
CA THR A 44 5.05 19.02 7.47
C THR A 44 3.81 18.83 6.60
N SER A 45 4.02 18.82 5.27
CA SER A 45 2.96 18.55 4.30
C SER A 45 2.81 17.06 3.97
N ASN A 46 3.82 16.25 4.30
CA ASN A 46 3.82 14.81 4.10
C ASN A 46 4.43 14.16 5.33
N ILE A 47 3.74 13.16 5.89
CA ILE A 47 4.24 12.38 7.01
C ILE A 47 4.32 10.91 6.62
N LYS A 48 5.31 10.18 7.15
CA LYS A 48 5.46 8.75 6.91
C LYS A 48 5.03 7.94 8.12
N ILE A 49 3.93 7.20 7.99
CA ILE A 49 3.39 6.35 9.05
C ILE A 49 3.44 4.89 8.58
N LEU A 50 4.13 4.04 9.35
CA LEU A 50 4.29 2.60 9.06
C LEU A 50 4.73 2.30 7.61
N GLY A 51 5.55 3.16 7.02
CA GLY A 51 6.04 2.97 5.63
C GLY A 51 5.15 3.54 4.52
N ILE A 52 3.97 4.07 4.87
CA ILE A 52 3.04 4.74 3.95
C ILE A 52 3.22 6.25 4.11
N ILE A 53 3.15 7.00 3.00
CA ILE A 53 3.31 8.46 3.01
C ILE A 53 1.92 9.07 2.88
N PHE A 54 1.53 9.87 3.87
CA PHE A 54 0.27 10.61 3.90
C PHE A 54 0.56 12.07 3.60
N SER A 55 -0.10 12.60 2.58
CA SER A 55 -0.05 14.04 2.29
C SER A 55 -1.14 14.76 3.09
N ALA A 56 -0.96 16.06 3.36
CA ALA A 56 -1.92 16.88 4.11
C ALA A 56 -3.33 16.88 3.48
N ASN A 57 -3.42 16.78 2.15
CA ASN A 57 -4.68 16.67 1.41
C ASN A 57 -5.17 15.22 1.25
N LEU A 58 -4.60 14.26 1.99
CA LEU A 58 -4.86 12.82 1.90
C LEU A 58 -4.66 12.22 0.50
N SER A 59 -3.93 12.92 -0.39
CA SER A 59 -3.48 12.34 -1.66
C SER A 59 -2.33 11.38 -1.42
N PHE A 60 -2.33 10.27 -2.15
CA PHE A 60 -1.24 9.28 -2.12
C PHE A 60 -0.21 9.50 -3.23
N LYS A 61 -0.28 10.60 -3.98
CA LYS A 61 0.67 10.88 -5.08
C LYS A 61 2.13 10.78 -4.65
N GLN A 62 2.49 11.35 -3.50
CA GLN A 62 3.85 11.25 -2.97
C GLN A 62 4.24 9.81 -2.60
N HIS A 63 3.29 9.03 -2.09
CA HIS A 63 3.49 7.60 -1.83
C HIS A 63 3.76 6.83 -3.13
N PHE A 64 2.97 7.04 -4.19
CA PHE A 64 3.21 6.39 -5.48
C PHE A 64 4.55 6.81 -6.13
N LEU A 65 4.95 8.07 -5.99
CA LEU A 65 6.28 8.52 -6.45
C LEU A 65 7.40 7.80 -5.68
N HIS A 66 7.24 7.64 -4.37
CA HIS A 66 8.18 6.87 -3.55
C HIS A 66 8.23 5.39 -3.97
N LEU A 67 7.07 4.75 -4.18
CA LEU A 67 6.98 3.37 -4.66
C LEU A 67 7.64 3.20 -6.04
N LYS A 68 7.42 4.15 -6.96
CA LYS A 68 8.05 4.15 -8.28
C LYS A 68 9.57 4.13 -8.17
N LYS A 69 10.16 5.06 -7.40
CA LYS A 69 11.61 5.11 -7.17
C LYS A 69 12.13 3.81 -6.56
N ALA A 70 11.47 3.31 -5.53
CA ALA A 70 11.84 2.08 -4.84
C ALA A 70 11.74 0.82 -5.73
N THR A 71 10.78 0.81 -6.66
CA THR A 71 10.55 -0.29 -7.61
C THR A 71 11.57 -0.27 -8.74
N ILE A 72 11.90 0.90 -9.29
CA ILE A 72 12.96 1.02 -10.32
C ILE A 72 14.30 0.50 -9.77
N LYS A 73 14.65 0.83 -8.52
CA LYS A 73 15.86 0.31 -7.88
C LYS A 73 15.86 -1.23 -7.82
N ARG A 74 14.74 -1.83 -7.42
CA ARG A 74 14.58 -3.30 -7.37
C ARG A 74 14.63 -3.94 -8.75
N LEU A 75 14.01 -3.31 -9.75
CA LEU A 75 14.04 -3.77 -11.13
C LEU A 75 15.47 -3.75 -11.69
N ASN A 76 16.24 -2.71 -11.40
CA ASN A 76 17.65 -2.65 -11.82
C ASN A 76 18.50 -3.72 -11.12
N ALA A 77 18.24 -4.00 -9.84
CA ALA A 77 18.90 -5.11 -9.14
C ALA A 77 18.55 -6.47 -9.75
N LEU A 78 17.27 -6.70 -10.06
CA LEU A 78 16.82 -7.91 -10.76
C LEU A 78 17.54 -8.09 -12.11
N LYS A 79 17.69 -7.00 -12.87
CA LYS A 79 18.41 -7.01 -14.15
C LYS A 79 19.88 -7.39 -13.97
N ALA A 80 20.55 -6.84 -12.97
CA ALA A 80 21.94 -7.15 -12.68
C ALA A 80 22.13 -8.63 -12.28
N ILE A 81 21.21 -9.18 -11.48
CA ILE A 81 21.24 -10.60 -11.08
C ILE A 81 21.06 -11.50 -12.31
N ALA A 82 20.03 -11.22 -13.12
CA ALA A 82 19.70 -12.03 -14.28
C ALA A 82 20.77 -11.98 -15.39
N ALA A 83 21.50 -10.86 -15.53
CA ALA A 83 22.59 -10.73 -16.49
C ALA A 83 23.81 -11.61 -16.14
N ASN A 84 24.08 -11.79 -14.84
CA ASN A 84 25.23 -12.56 -14.36
C ASN A 84 24.93 -14.05 -14.23
N SER A 85 23.66 -14.43 -14.16
CA SER A 85 23.25 -15.84 -14.15
C SER A 85 23.01 -16.34 -15.56
N TRP A 86 23.95 -17.11 -16.12
CA TRP A 86 23.68 -17.89 -17.35
C TRP A 86 22.45 -18.78 -17.12
N GLY A 87 21.34 -18.45 -17.80
CA GLY A 87 20.14 -19.29 -17.81
C GLY A 87 19.28 -19.26 -16.53
N ALA A 88 19.15 -18.13 -15.83
CA ALA A 88 18.16 -18.02 -14.75
C ALA A 88 16.78 -18.45 -15.26
N ARG A 89 16.24 -19.54 -14.67
CA ARG A 89 14.94 -20.07 -15.04
C ARG A 89 13.88 -18.99 -14.77
N THR A 90 13.01 -18.76 -15.75
CA THR A 90 11.89 -17.81 -15.69
C THR A 90 11.09 -17.89 -14.39
N THR A 91 10.91 -19.10 -13.86
CA THR A 91 10.21 -19.37 -12.59
C THR A 91 10.87 -18.69 -11.39
N HIS A 92 12.20 -18.75 -11.27
CA HIS A 92 12.93 -18.10 -10.18
C HIS A 92 12.91 -16.58 -10.31
N LEU A 93 13.05 -16.05 -11.53
CA LEU A 93 12.95 -14.60 -11.76
C LEU A 93 11.56 -14.07 -11.40
N LEU A 94 10.49 -14.79 -11.79
CA LEU A 94 9.12 -14.46 -11.40
C LEU A 94 8.92 -14.51 -9.88
N GLN A 95 9.51 -15.51 -9.21
CA GLN A 95 9.49 -15.58 -7.75
C GLN A 95 10.17 -14.36 -7.13
N ILE A 96 11.35 -13.97 -7.60
CA ILE A 96 12.05 -12.77 -7.10
C ILE A 96 11.22 -11.51 -7.35
N VAL A 97 10.61 -11.35 -8.54
CA VAL A 97 9.71 -10.21 -8.82
C VAL A 97 8.55 -10.18 -7.82
N ASN A 98 7.95 -11.33 -7.55
CA ASN A 98 6.82 -11.45 -6.62
C ASN A 98 7.22 -11.11 -5.18
N GLU A 99 8.36 -11.62 -4.71
CA GLU A 99 8.81 -11.42 -3.33
C GLU A 99 9.41 -10.03 -3.07
N THR A 100 9.96 -9.36 -4.10
CA THR A 100 10.67 -8.09 -3.90
C THR A 100 9.91 -6.87 -4.40
N ILE A 101 9.32 -6.95 -5.61
CA ILE A 101 8.65 -5.85 -6.27
C ILE A 101 7.17 -5.85 -5.91
N ARG A 102 6.48 -6.97 -6.16
CA ARG A 102 5.04 -7.05 -5.93
C ARG A 102 4.69 -6.86 -4.46
N SER A 103 5.38 -7.56 -3.55
CA SER A 103 5.23 -7.38 -2.10
C SER A 103 5.35 -5.91 -1.66
N LYS A 104 6.30 -5.17 -2.25
CA LYS A 104 6.51 -3.74 -1.95
C LYS A 104 5.37 -2.86 -2.46
N LEU A 105 4.80 -3.19 -3.61
CA LEU A 105 3.68 -2.45 -4.21
C LEU A 105 2.34 -2.75 -3.54
N GLU A 106 2.18 -3.96 -2.97
CA GLU A 106 0.95 -4.40 -2.31
C GLU A 106 0.87 -3.95 -0.83
N TYR A 107 2.02 -3.65 -0.22
CA TYR A 107 2.08 -3.23 1.17
C TYR A 107 1.22 -1.99 1.43
N GLY A 108 0.28 -2.10 2.37
CA GLY A 108 -0.61 -0.98 2.73
C GLY A 108 -1.75 -0.70 1.75
N CYS A 109 -2.02 -1.60 0.80
CA CYS A 109 -3.01 -1.38 -0.26
C CYS A 109 -4.43 -1.03 0.21
N HIS A 110 -4.85 -1.50 1.39
CA HIS A 110 -6.14 -1.14 1.99
C HIS A 110 -6.25 0.35 2.36
N VAL A 111 -5.12 1.04 2.55
CA VAL A 111 -5.07 2.48 2.86
C VAL A 111 -5.25 3.32 1.60
N PHE A 112 -4.58 2.96 0.50
CA PHE A 112 -4.60 3.70 -0.75
C PHE A 112 -5.52 3.10 -1.82
N ILE A 113 -6.44 2.21 -1.45
CA ILE A 113 -7.38 1.60 -2.40
C ILE A 113 -8.30 2.63 -3.08
N THR A 114 -8.51 3.78 -2.42
CA THR A 114 -9.30 4.91 -2.92
C THR A 114 -8.54 5.82 -3.88
N SER A 115 -7.26 5.53 -4.14
CA SER A 115 -6.44 6.28 -5.08
C SER A 115 -6.98 6.21 -6.51
N SER A 116 -6.57 7.18 -7.32
CA SER A 116 -7.01 7.26 -8.71
C SER A 116 -6.51 6.07 -9.53
N LYS A 117 -7.29 5.67 -10.54
CA LYS A 117 -6.90 4.62 -11.48
C LYS A 117 -5.56 4.92 -12.17
N SER A 118 -5.30 6.20 -12.46
CA SER A 118 -4.06 6.65 -13.08
C SER A 118 -2.86 6.43 -12.14
N GLU A 119 -2.97 6.76 -10.85
CA GLU A 119 -1.90 6.50 -9.86
C GLU A 119 -1.59 5.02 -9.73
N ILE A 120 -2.61 4.16 -9.58
CA ILE A 120 -2.41 2.70 -9.52
C ILE A 120 -1.78 2.19 -10.82
N LEU A 121 -2.21 2.71 -11.97
CA LEU A 121 -1.64 2.34 -13.26
C LEU A 121 -0.14 2.66 -13.35
N THR A 122 0.34 3.74 -12.71
CA THR A 122 1.78 4.08 -12.74
C THR A 122 2.66 2.98 -12.14
N ILE A 123 2.25 2.38 -11.02
CA ILE A 123 3.00 1.28 -10.41
C ILE A 123 2.72 -0.05 -11.13
N GLU A 124 1.53 -0.22 -11.69
CA GLU A 124 1.20 -1.41 -12.46
C GLU A 124 2.05 -1.52 -13.74
N ILE A 125 2.34 -0.40 -14.41
CA ILE A 125 3.27 -0.37 -15.55
C ILE A 125 4.67 -0.86 -15.14
N LEU A 126 5.16 -0.48 -13.96
CA LEU A 126 6.46 -0.96 -13.47
C LEU A 126 6.44 -2.45 -13.17
N TYR A 127 5.37 -2.94 -12.55
CA TYR A 127 5.19 -4.36 -12.28
C TYR A 127 5.14 -5.17 -13.58
N ARG A 128 4.36 -4.73 -14.59
CA ARG A 128 4.33 -5.36 -15.92
C ARG A 128 5.70 -5.35 -16.59
N THR A 129 6.49 -4.28 -16.41
CA THR A 129 7.86 -4.20 -16.94
C THR A 129 8.77 -5.24 -16.27
N ALA A 130 8.63 -5.44 -14.97
CA ALA A 130 9.35 -6.48 -14.24
C ALA A 130 8.95 -7.89 -14.69
N LEU A 131 7.66 -8.14 -14.92
CA LEU A 131 7.17 -9.42 -15.44
C LEU A 131 7.74 -9.71 -16.83
N ARG A 132 7.70 -8.73 -17.75
CA ARG A 132 8.28 -8.89 -19.10
C ARG A 132 9.75 -9.26 -19.05
N PHE A 133 10.49 -8.60 -18.17
CA PHE A 133 11.90 -8.90 -17.97
C PHE A 133 12.10 -10.34 -17.47
N ALA A 134 11.34 -10.76 -16.46
CA ALA A 134 11.43 -12.11 -15.90
C ALA A 134 11.02 -13.21 -16.90
N THR A 135 10.03 -12.95 -17.76
CA THR A 135 9.55 -13.91 -18.77
C THR A 135 10.31 -13.84 -20.10
N GLY A 136 11.20 -12.87 -20.29
CA GLY A 136 11.84 -12.61 -21.58
C GLY A 136 10.89 -12.14 -22.70
N LEU A 137 9.70 -11.65 -22.35
CA LEU A 137 8.69 -11.22 -23.32
C LEU A 137 8.97 -9.80 -23.84
N LEU A 138 8.68 -9.58 -25.11
CA LEU A 138 8.88 -8.30 -25.78
C LEU A 138 7.92 -7.23 -25.22
N LYS A 139 8.30 -5.96 -25.38
CA LYS A 139 7.51 -4.81 -24.87
C LYS A 139 6.11 -4.75 -25.49
N TRP A 140 5.96 -5.16 -26.75
CA TRP A 140 4.71 -5.12 -27.51
C TRP A 140 3.75 -6.27 -27.19
N THR A 141 4.18 -7.33 -26.48
CA THR A 141 3.30 -8.47 -26.18
C THR A 141 2.05 -7.98 -25.44
N PRO A 142 0.83 -8.32 -25.88
CA PRO A 142 -0.41 -7.93 -25.21
C PRO A 142 -0.43 -8.27 -23.72
N ILE A 143 -1.02 -7.39 -22.89
CA ILE A 143 -1.06 -7.54 -21.42
C ILE A 143 -1.72 -8.87 -20.99
N PRO A 144 -2.84 -9.32 -21.59
CA PRO A 144 -3.46 -10.59 -21.21
C PRO A 144 -2.52 -11.79 -21.41
N ILE A 145 -1.74 -11.78 -22.50
CA ILE A 145 -0.76 -12.83 -22.80
C ILE A 145 0.37 -12.80 -21.77
N LEU A 146 0.94 -11.62 -21.49
CA LEU A 146 1.98 -11.45 -20.46
C LEU A 146 1.54 -12.01 -19.11
N LEU A 147 0.32 -11.69 -18.68
CA LEU A 147 -0.22 -12.14 -17.39
C LEU A 147 -0.44 -13.65 -17.36
N LYS A 148 -0.94 -14.22 -18.47
CA LYS A 148 -1.12 -15.68 -18.62
C LYS A 148 0.21 -16.42 -18.55
N GLU A 149 1.20 -16.00 -19.33
CA GLU A 149 2.54 -16.60 -19.35
C GLU A 149 3.27 -16.47 -18.00
N ALA A 150 3.10 -15.35 -17.31
CA ALA A 150 3.70 -15.15 -15.99
C ALA A 150 2.93 -15.86 -14.85
N GLY A 151 1.75 -16.42 -15.12
CA GLY A 151 0.86 -16.97 -14.10
C GLY A 151 0.41 -15.94 -13.07
N GLN A 152 0.18 -14.68 -13.50
CA GLN A 152 -0.16 -13.56 -12.63
C GLN A 152 -1.48 -12.90 -13.03
N ILE A 153 -2.09 -12.18 -12.08
CA ILE A 153 -3.22 -11.26 -12.34
C ILE A 153 -2.74 -9.81 -12.40
N SER A 154 -3.60 -8.90 -12.86
CA SER A 154 -3.29 -7.47 -12.83
C SER A 154 -3.08 -6.98 -11.40
N LEU A 155 -2.12 -6.08 -11.22
CA LEU A 155 -1.79 -5.53 -9.89
C LEU A 155 -2.98 -4.77 -9.30
N SER A 156 -3.70 -4.02 -10.14
CA SER A 156 -4.92 -3.31 -9.76
C SER A 156 -6.00 -4.25 -9.20
N LEU A 157 -6.27 -5.37 -9.87
CA LEU A 157 -7.24 -6.37 -9.39
C LEU A 157 -6.77 -6.98 -8.07
N ARG A 158 -5.47 -7.29 -7.97
CA ARG A 158 -4.90 -7.89 -6.76
C ARG A 158 -4.94 -6.97 -5.55
N ILE A 159 -4.58 -5.69 -5.71
CA ILE A 159 -4.72 -4.65 -4.69
C ILE A 159 -6.16 -4.57 -4.19
N ARG A 160 -7.14 -4.61 -5.10
CA ARG A 160 -8.56 -4.61 -4.74
C ARG A 160 -8.94 -5.84 -3.94
N MET A 161 -8.56 -7.04 -4.38
CA MET A 161 -8.85 -8.28 -3.66
C MET A 161 -8.24 -8.29 -2.25
N LEU A 162 -7.00 -7.80 -2.10
CA LEU A 162 -6.33 -7.71 -0.80
C LEU A 162 -7.01 -6.72 0.14
N ALA A 163 -7.41 -5.55 -0.38
CA ALA A 163 -8.15 -4.56 0.39
C ALA A 163 -9.53 -5.08 0.82
N GLU A 164 -10.27 -5.72 -0.10
CA GLU A 164 -11.57 -6.32 0.20
C GLU A 164 -11.43 -7.41 1.27
N ARG A 165 -10.45 -8.31 1.13
CA ARG A 165 -10.17 -9.35 2.14
C ARG A 165 -9.85 -8.74 3.51
N PHE A 166 -9.10 -7.65 3.55
CA PHE A 166 -8.78 -6.94 4.79
C PHE A 166 -10.05 -6.38 5.46
N PHE A 167 -10.90 -5.69 4.71
CA PHE A 167 -12.14 -5.12 5.27
C PHE A 167 -13.14 -6.20 5.68
N LEU A 168 -13.33 -7.25 4.87
CA LEU A 168 -14.21 -8.37 5.19
C LEU A 168 -13.75 -9.11 6.45
N LYS A 169 -12.45 -9.33 6.62
CA LYS A 169 -11.90 -9.92 7.84
C LYS A 169 -12.19 -9.06 9.08
N ASN A 170 -12.01 -7.74 8.99
CA ASN A 170 -12.31 -6.84 10.11
C ASN A 170 -13.81 -6.80 10.43
N LEU A 171 -14.67 -6.92 9.42
CA LEU A 171 -16.11 -7.04 9.60
C LEU A 171 -16.51 -8.36 10.26
N SER A 172 -15.89 -9.48 9.86
CA SER A 172 -16.21 -10.80 10.44
C SER A 172 -15.74 -10.94 11.89
N LEU A 173 -14.70 -10.20 12.29
CA LEU A 173 -14.22 -10.18 13.68
C LEU A 173 -15.17 -9.47 14.65
N GLY A 174 -16.18 -8.75 14.15
CA GLY A 174 -17.14 -8.05 15.00
C GLY A 174 -16.46 -7.03 15.92
N GLU A 175 -16.98 -6.88 17.13
CA GLU A 175 -16.52 -5.88 18.12
C GLU A 175 -15.06 -6.09 18.58
N ILE A 176 -14.45 -7.23 18.27
CA ILE A 176 -13.03 -7.48 18.54
C ILE A 176 -12.14 -6.59 17.65
N SER A 177 -12.60 -6.23 16.44
CA SER A 177 -11.85 -5.33 15.58
C SER A 177 -12.12 -3.87 15.98
N PRO A 178 -11.07 -3.07 16.25
CA PRO A 178 -11.22 -1.62 16.46
C PRO A 178 -11.85 -0.91 15.26
N LEU A 179 -11.74 -1.49 14.06
CA LEU A 179 -12.30 -0.93 12.84
C LEU A 179 -13.79 -1.28 12.65
N PHE A 180 -14.34 -2.22 13.42
CA PHE A 180 -15.70 -2.71 13.19
C PHE A 180 -16.74 -1.59 13.31
N HIS A 181 -16.63 -0.73 14.32
CA HIS A 181 -17.55 0.40 14.49
C HIS A 181 -17.55 1.34 13.29
N TYR A 182 -16.38 1.59 12.69
CA TYR A 182 -16.24 2.44 11.49
C TYR A 182 -16.71 1.76 10.20
N LEU A 183 -16.57 0.43 10.12
CA LEU A 183 -16.93 -0.35 8.93
C LEU A 183 -18.40 -0.81 8.91
N ARG A 184 -19.05 -0.94 10.08
CA ARG A 184 -20.44 -1.39 10.24
C ARG A 184 -21.45 -0.58 9.39
N PRO A 185 -21.34 0.75 9.21
CA PRO A 185 -22.26 1.48 8.34
C PRO A 185 -22.19 1.04 6.86
N LEU A 186 -21.02 0.56 6.41
CA LEU A 186 -20.81 0.12 5.02
C LEU A 186 -21.53 -1.20 4.73
N THR A 187 -21.71 -2.07 5.73
CA THR A 187 -22.44 -3.34 5.57
C THR A 187 -23.94 -3.15 5.43
N ARG A 188 -24.52 -2.05 5.95
CA ARG A 188 -25.94 -1.75 5.73
C ARG A 188 -26.26 -1.44 4.26
N ARG A 189 -25.31 -0.86 3.53
CA ARG A 189 -25.42 -0.58 2.08
C ARG A 189 -25.11 -1.79 1.24
N LEU A 190 -24.13 -2.59 1.67
CA LEU A 190 -23.85 -3.90 1.11
C LEU A 190 -24.84 -4.90 1.72
N ARG A 191 -26.10 -4.91 1.26
CA ARG A 191 -26.93 -6.11 1.38
C ARG A 191 -26.20 -7.22 0.63
N LEU A 192 -25.24 -7.86 1.29
CA LEU A 192 -24.76 -9.17 0.93
C LEU A 192 -26.04 -9.98 0.86
N ARG A 193 -26.47 -10.30 -0.37
CA ARG A 193 -27.56 -11.27 -0.57
C ARG A 193 -27.20 -12.43 0.34
N LYS A 194 -28.10 -12.76 1.27
CA LYS A 194 -27.91 -13.86 2.23
C LYS A 194 -27.26 -15.01 1.44
N PRO A 195 -26.19 -15.65 1.96
CA PRO A 195 -25.63 -16.81 1.28
C PRO A 195 -26.80 -17.74 0.98
N VAL A 196 -27.04 -18.02 -0.30
CA VAL A 196 -28.03 -19.02 -0.69
C VAL A 196 -27.54 -20.29 -0.01
N PRO A 197 -28.33 -20.90 0.90
CA PRO A 197 -27.91 -22.15 1.50
C PRO A 197 -27.65 -23.11 0.34
N LEU A 198 -26.43 -23.68 0.30
CA LEU A 198 -26.12 -24.83 -0.53
C LEU A 198 -26.88 -26.03 0.06
N SER A 199 -28.21 -25.99 0.01
CA SER A 199 -29.03 -27.18 0.15
C SER A 199 -28.83 -27.98 -1.14
N ILE A 200 -27.86 -28.89 -1.07
CA ILE A 200 -27.92 -30.27 -1.55
C ILE A 200 -29.09 -30.50 -2.52
N ARG A 201 -28.79 -30.53 -3.82
CA ARG A 201 -29.51 -31.37 -4.76
C ARG A 201 -28.58 -32.54 -5.08
N LEU A 202 -28.72 -33.59 -4.28
CA LEU A 202 -28.68 -34.96 -4.79
C LEU A 202 -30.09 -35.26 -5.33
#